data_AF-A0A659UPF8-F1
#
_entry.id   AF-A0A659UPF8-F1
#
_cell.length_a   1.000
_cell.length_b   1.000
_cell.length_c   1.000
_cell.angle_alpha   90.00
_cell.angle_beta   90.00
_cell.angle_gamma   90.00
#
_symmetry.space_group_name_H-M   'P 1'
#
loop_
_entity.id
_entity.type
_entity.pdbx_description
1 polymer ?
#
loop_
_entity_poly.entity_id
_entity_poly.type
_entity_poly.pdbx_seq_one_letter_code
_entity_poly.pdbx_strand_id
1 'polypeptide(L)'
;IGLIYDTDKVKPAPTSMSVLWDPAYKGKILAYDNGEHNFSFTALTLGYKDPFNLNAEQMAAVKAKLVELKRNVLSFYTTADEAQQIYQNNDVALIWANYGQQQVKALQKIGAHVAYVNPSEGALAWLDNWVISK
;
A
#
# COMPACT_ATOMS: atom_id res chain seq x y z
N ILE A 1 -2.64 5.40 6.56
CA ILE A 1 -2.25 4.49 5.47
C ILE A 1 -0.82 4.02 5.72
N GLY A 2 -0.46 2.81 5.32
CA GLY A 2 0.90 2.32 5.51
C GLY A 2 1.12 0.99 4.82
N LEU A 3 2.07 0.22 5.35
CA LEU A 3 2.45 -1.07 4.81
C LEU A 3 2.13 -2.16 5.83
N ILE A 4 1.42 -3.19 5.40
CA ILE A 4 1.36 -4.45 6.13
C ILE A 4 2.34 -5.41 5.48
N TYR A 5 3.11 -6.14 6.29
CA TYR A 5 4.00 -7.19 5.82
C TYR A 5 3.82 -8.47 6.62
N ASP A 6 4.08 -9.58 5.97
CA ASP A 6 4.13 -10.90 6.57
C ASP A 6 5.51 -11.10 7.24
N THR A 7 5.50 -11.28 8.56
CA THR A 7 6.71 -11.34 9.40
C THR A 7 7.50 -12.62 9.21
N ASP A 8 6.91 -13.68 8.65
CA ASP A 8 7.64 -14.90 8.31
C ASP A 8 8.36 -14.77 6.97
N LYS A 9 7.81 -13.97 6.05
CA LYS A 9 8.29 -13.84 4.66
C LYS A 9 9.21 -12.64 4.43
N VAL A 10 9.11 -11.61 5.26
CA VAL A 10 9.83 -10.34 5.06
C VAL A 10 10.71 -10.04 6.27
N LYS A 11 12.03 -10.18 6.08
CA LYS A 11 13.06 -9.91 7.08
C LYS A 11 14.26 -9.23 6.42
N PRO A 12 14.78 -8.12 6.97
CA PRO A 12 14.28 -7.38 8.14
C PRO A 12 12.93 -6.68 7.87
N ALA A 13 12.31 -6.13 8.92
CA ALA A 13 11.09 -5.34 8.78
C ALA A 13 11.34 -4.15 7.82
N PRO A 14 10.47 -3.92 6.80
CA PRO A 14 10.63 -2.79 5.91
C PRO A 14 10.48 -1.47 6.66
N THR A 15 11.16 -0.44 6.19
CA THR A 15 11.05 0.94 6.74
C THR A 15 10.45 1.93 5.75
N SER A 16 10.26 1.52 4.48
CA SER A 16 9.78 2.38 3.39
C SER A 16 8.84 1.60 2.46
N MET A 17 7.93 2.33 1.81
CA MET A 17 7.07 1.83 0.73
C MET A 17 7.87 1.40 -0.49
N SER A 18 9.14 1.80 -0.63
CA SER A 18 10.01 1.40 -1.75
C SER A 18 10.10 -0.12 -1.92
N VAL A 19 9.89 -0.88 -0.85
CA VAL A 19 9.84 -2.36 -0.86
C VAL A 19 8.77 -2.92 -1.81
N LEU A 20 7.71 -2.16 -2.10
CA LEU A 20 6.68 -2.55 -3.06
C LEU A 20 7.21 -2.66 -4.50
N TRP A 21 8.37 -2.07 -4.79
CA TRP A 21 9.04 -2.18 -6.09
C TRP A 21 10.19 -3.19 -6.09
N ASP A 22 10.44 -3.86 -4.96
CA ASP A 22 11.50 -4.87 -4.91
C ASP A 22 11.09 -6.10 -5.74
N PRO A 23 11.92 -6.54 -6.71
CA PRO A 23 11.63 -7.71 -7.52
C PRO A 23 11.53 -9.02 -6.71
N ALA A 24 12.08 -9.09 -5.50
CA ALA A 24 11.95 -10.24 -4.62
C ALA A 24 10.49 -10.52 -4.21
N TYR A 25 9.63 -9.49 -4.23
CA TYR A 25 8.21 -9.59 -3.89
C TYR A 25 7.28 -9.52 -5.11
N LYS A 26 7.83 -9.69 -6.32
CA LYS A 26 7.03 -9.74 -7.55
C LYS A 26 5.96 -10.83 -7.47
N GLY A 27 4.70 -10.44 -7.73
CA GLY A 27 3.55 -11.33 -7.63
C GLY A 27 3.18 -11.71 -6.19
N LYS A 28 3.71 -11.00 -5.18
CA LYS A 28 3.42 -11.22 -3.74
C LYS A 28 2.90 -9.97 -3.04
N ILE A 29 2.48 -8.97 -3.81
CA ILE A 29 2.03 -7.67 -3.29
C ILE A 29 0.56 -7.47 -3.60
N LEU A 30 -0.22 -7.05 -2.61
CA LEU A 30 -1.58 -6.54 -2.80
C LEU A 30 -1.59 -5.01 -2.78
N ALA A 31 -2.09 -4.41 -3.85
CA ALA A 31 -2.27 -2.96 -3.96
C ALA A 31 -3.74 -2.57 -3.75
N TYR A 32 -3.99 -1.38 -3.24
CA TYR A 32 -5.35 -0.85 -3.11
C TYR A 32 -5.76 -0.17 -4.42
N ASP A 33 -6.97 -0.45 -4.90
CA ASP A 33 -7.49 0.11 -6.16
C ASP A 33 -8.07 1.51 -5.96
N ASN A 34 -7.18 2.50 -5.81
CA ASN A 34 -7.58 3.91 -5.75
C ASN A 34 -6.51 4.82 -6.37
N GLY A 35 -6.88 5.59 -7.39
CA GLY A 35 -5.94 6.44 -8.13
C GLY A 35 -5.27 7.50 -7.26
N GLU A 36 -6.05 8.23 -6.46
CA GLU A 36 -5.58 9.37 -5.66
C GLU A 36 -4.53 8.93 -4.63
N HIS A 37 -4.80 7.85 -3.92
CA HIS A 37 -3.91 7.29 -2.91
C HIS A 37 -2.64 6.76 -3.57
N ASN A 38 -2.78 6.03 -4.68
CA ASN A 38 -1.66 5.47 -5.43
C ASN A 38 -0.68 6.55 -5.91
N PHE A 39 -1.19 7.66 -6.45
CA PHE A 39 -0.37 8.80 -6.83
C PHE A 39 0.32 9.42 -5.62
N SER A 40 -0.44 9.71 -4.57
CA SER A 40 0.05 10.46 -3.42
C SER A 40 1.18 9.73 -2.68
N PHE A 41 1.06 8.42 -2.49
CA PHE A 41 2.12 7.69 -1.81
C PHE A 41 3.35 7.43 -2.68
N THR A 42 3.13 7.22 -3.99
CA THR A 42 4.24 7.01 -4.90
C THR A 42 5.06 8.29 -4.99
N ALA A 43 4.41 9.46 -4.97
CA ALA A 43 5.08 10.75 -4.86
C ALA A 43 5.92 10.86 -3.57
N LEU A 44 5.37 10.49 -2.41
CA LEU A 44 6.12 10.45 -1.15
C LEU A 44 7.31 9.49 -1.23
N THR A 45 7.13 8.31 -1.84
CA THR A 45 8.20 7.31 -2.01
C THR A 45 9.33 7.83 -2.90
N LEU A 46 9.01 8.66 -3.90
CA LEU A 46 9.98 9.34 -4.75
C LEU A 46 10.64 10.56 -4.07
N GLY A 47 10.26 10.88 -2.83
CA GLY A 47 10.82 11.98 -2.04
C GLY A 47 10.15 13.34 -2.27
N TYR A 48 8.99 13.40 -2.94
CA TYR A 48 8.26 14.64 -3.12
C TYR A 48 7.47 14.97 -1.85
N LYS A 49 7.84 16.09 -1.20
CA LYS A 49 7.27 16.50 0.10
C LYS A 49 5.79 16.91 0.04
N ASP A 50 5.37 17.46 -1.09
CA ASP A 50 3.97 17.83 -1.35
C ASP A 50 3.39 16.92 -2.44
N PRO A 51 2.81 15.77 -2.06
CA PRO A 51 2.30 14.79 -3.01
C PRO A 51 1.04 15.26 -3.74
N PHE A 52 0.43 16.38 -3.31
CA PHE A 52 -0.80 16.91 -3.89
C PHE A 52 -0.57 18.08 -4.86
N ASN A 53 0.68 18.56 -4.95
CA ASN A 53 1.07 19.66 -5.85
C ASN A 53 2.28 19.26 -6.70
N LEU A 54 2.05 18.37 -7.66
CA LEU A 54 3.09 17.87 -8.55
C LEU A 54 3.14 18.69 -9.85
N ASN A 55 4.34 19.07 -10.26
CA ASN A 55 4.56 19.61 -11.60
C ASN A 55 4.50 18.49 -12.67
N ALA A 56 4.53 18.86 -13.94
CA ALA A 56 4.39 17.92 -15.05
C ALA A 56 5.47 16.81 -15.08
N GLU A 57 6.72 17.14 -14.73
CA GLU A 57 7.82 16.17 -14.70
C GLU A 57 7.67 15.18 -13.53
N GLN A 58 7.33 15.69 -12.35
CA GLN A 58 7.05 14.88 -11.17
C GLN A 58 5.86 13.95 -11.42
N MET A 59 4.80 14.46 -12.04
CA MET A 59 3.62 13.67 -12.43
C MET A 59 4.00 12.54 -13.40
N ALA A 60 4.84 12.82 -14.38
CA ALA A 60 5.33 11.80 -15.31
C ALA A 60 6.19 10.73 -14.61
N ALA A 61 7.05 11.13 -13.66
CA ALA A 61 7.85 10.21 -12.87
C ALA A 61 6.98 9.30 -11.98
N VAL A 62 5.97 9.85 -11.29
CA VAL A 62 5.01 9.09 -10.49
C VAL A 62 4.25 8.09 -11.35
N LYS A 63 3.77 8.52 -12.52
CA LYS A 63 3.06 7.64 -13.47
C LYS A 63 3.94 6.47 -13.92
N ALA A 64 5.19 6.74 -14.30
CA ALA A 64 6.13 5.68 -14.69
C ALA A 64 6.34 4.68 -13.55
N LYS A 65 6.52 5.20 -12.33
CA LYS A 65 6.73 4.39 -11.13
C LYS A 65 5.50 3.54 -10.76
N LEU A 66 4.29 4.06 -10.96
CA LEU A 66 3.04 3.30 -10.80
C LEU A 66 2.89 2.19 -11.85
N VAL A 67 3.34 2.42 -13.09
CA VAL A 67 3.36 1.36 -14.12
C VAL A 67 4.34 0.24 -13.75
N GLU A 68 5.50 0.58 -13.19
CA GLU A 68 6.41 -0.42 -12.62
C GLU A 68 5.75 -1.21 -11.50
N LEU A 69 5.10 -0.52 -10.56
CA LEU A 69 4.39 -1.17 -9.45
C LEU A 69 3.32 -2.13 -9.96
N LYS A 70 2.51 -1.71 -10.93
CA LYS A 70 1.47 -2.54 -11.55
C LYS A 70 2.02 -3.85 -12.11
N ARG A 71 3.26 -3.86 -12.61
CA ARG A 71 3.92 -5.07 -13.12
C ARG A 71 4.49 -5.95 -11.99
N ASN A 72 4.61 -5.41 -10.78
CA ASN A 72 5.14 -6.10 -9.61
C ASN A 72 4.04 -6.68 -8.71
N VAL A 73 2.84 -6.08 -8.69
CA VAL A 73 1.73 -6.53 -7.84
C VAL A 73 1.10 -7.83 -8.32
N LEU A 74 0.58 -8.61 -7.37
CA LEU A 74 -0.24 -9.79 -7.63
C LEU A 74 -1.62 -9.39 -8.13
N SER A 75 -2.30 -8.52 -7.37
CA SER A 75 -3.66 -8.07 -7.63
C SER A 75 -3.93 -6.76 -6.92
N PHE A 76 -5.06 -6.16 -7.28
CA PHE A 76 -5.66 -5.03 -6.59
C PHE A 76 -6.83 -5.50 -5.72
N TYR A 77 -7.14 -4.73 -4.67
CA TYR A 77 -8.31 -4.93 -3.82
C TYR A 77 -8.99 -3.58 -3.52
N THR A 78 -10.28 -3.63 -3.22
CA THR A 78 -11.11 -2.46 -2.90
C THR A 78 -11.63 -2.48 -1.46
N THR A 79 -11.69 -3.64 -0.81
CA THR A 79 -12.19 -3.79 0.57
C THR A 79 -11.24 -4.59 1.45
N ALA A 80 -11.34 -4.41 2.77
CA ALA A 80 -10.53 -5.18 3.72
C ALA A 80 -10.83 -6.69 3.67
N ASP A 81 -12.08 -7.08 3.45
CA ASP A 81 -12.50 -8.48 3.34
C ASP A 81 -11.94 -9.13 2.07
N GLU A 82 -11.97 -8.42 0.94
CA GLU A 82 -11.35 -8.87 -0.30
C GLU A 82 -9.84 -9.06 -0.13
N ALA A 83 -9.14 -8.10 0.51
CA ALA A 83 -7.72 -8.24 0.79
C ALA A 83 -7.42 -9.47 1.66
N GLN A 84 -8.26 -9.75 2.65
CA GLN A 84 -8.14 -10.93 3.51
C GLN A 84 -8.32 -12.22 2.70
N GLN A 85 -9.36 -12.30 1.85
CA GLN A 85 -9.61 -13.47 1.00
C GLN A 85 -8.48 -13.72 0.02
N ILE A 86 -7.95 -12.68 -0.61
CA ILE A 86 -6.81 -12.82 -1.53
C ILE A 86 -5.57 -13.29 -0.75
N TYR A 87 -5.29 -12.72 0.43
CA TYR A 87 -4.17 -13.12 1.28
C TYR A 87 -4.24 -14.60 1.67
N GLN A 88 -5.41 -15.14 2.02
CA GLN A 88 -5.58 -16.55 2.39
C GLN A 88 -5.31 -17.53 1.25
N ASN A 89 -5.60 -17.12 0.02
CA ASN A 89 -5.55 -18.00 -1.15
C ASN A 89 -4.26 -17.87 -1.97
N ASN A 90 -3.35 -16.96 -1.58
CA ASN A 90 -2.17 -16.64 -2.37
C ASN A 90 -0.94 -16.41 -1.48
N ASP A 91 0.25 -16.46 -2.08
CA ASP A 91 1.49 -16.20 -1.37
C ASP A 91 1.80 -14.69 -1.26
N VAL A 92 0.94 -13.97 -0.53
CA VAL A 92 1.11 -12.53 -0.28
C VAL A 92 2.14 -12.31 0.82
N ALA A 93 3.07 -11.39 0.57
CA ALA A 93 4.10 -10.97 1.52
C ALA A 93 3.93 -9.50 1.96
N LEU A 94 3.37 -8.65 1.09
CA LEU A 94 3.23 -7.22 1.30
C LEU A 94 1.83 -6.75 0.92
N ILE A 95 1.27 -5.82 1.69
CA ILE A 95 -0.01 -5.19 1.38
C ILE A 95 0.15 -3.68 1.56
N TRP A 96 -0.09 -2.92 0.49
CA TRP A 96 -0.34 -1.48 0.55
C TRP A 96 -1.66 -1.28 1.32
N ALA A 97 -1.58 -0.88 2.59
CA ALA A 97 -2.67 -1.03 3.54
C ALA A 97 -3.49 0.24 3.71
N ASN A 98 -4.61 0.28 2.99
CA ASN A 98 -5.54 1.39 3.03
C ASN A 98 -6.50 1.41 4.23
N TYR A 99 -6.61 0.34 5.03
CA TYR A 99 -7.52 0.31 6.20
C TYR A 99 -6.77 0.26 7.54
N GLY A 100 -5.44 0.46 7.51
CA GLY A 100 -4.61 0.57 8.70
C GLY A 100 -4.80 -0.60 9.69
N GLN A 101 -5.01 -0.26 10.96
CA GLN A 101 -5.15 -1.22 12.06
C GLN A 101 -6.35 -2.15 11.94
N GLN A 102 -7.43 -1.74 11.28
CA GLN A 102 -8.59 -2.61 11.05
C GLN A 102 -8.18 -3.82 10.19
N GLN A 103 -7.41 -3.57 9.12
CA GLN A 103 -6.93 -4.60 8.21
C GLN A 103 -5.94 -5.56 8.89
N VAL A 104 -5.04 -5.02 9.72
CA VAL A 104 -4.10 -5.82 10.52
C VAL A 104 -4.86 -6.79 11.43
N LYS A 105 -5.85 -6.27 12.17
CA LYS A 105 -6.65 -7.09 13.09
C LYS A 105 -7.46 -8.16 12.35
N ALA A 106 -7.99 -7.86 11.17
CA ALA A 106 -8.72 -8.83 10.35
C ALA A 106 -7.80 -10.00 9.93
N LEU A 107 -6.59 -9.69 9.45
CA LEU A 107 -5.58 -10.70 9.10
C LEU A 107 -5.11 -11.50 10.32
N GLN A 108 -4.87 -10.86 11.47
CA GLN A 108 -4.47 -11.58 12.68
C GLN A 108 -5.56 -12.53 13.20
N LYS A 109 -6.84 -12.19 13.06
CA LYS A 109 -7.96 -13.06 13.48
C LYS A 109 -8.02 -14.38 12.71
N ILE A 110 -7.49 -14.42 11.49
CA ILE A 110 -7.39 -15.65 10.69
C ILE A 110 -6.05 -16.36 10.86
N GLY A 111 -5.23 -15.96 11.83
CA GLY A 111 -3.94 -16.57 12.16
C GLY A 111 -2.75 -16.04 11.35
N ALA A 112 -2.89 -14.96 10.58
CA ALA A 112 -1.78 -14.40 9.81
C ALA A 112 -0.74 -13.73 10.72
N HIS A 113 0.54 -14.04 10.50
CA HIS A 113 1.66 -13.43 11.20
C HIS A 113 2.08 -12.11 10.53
N VAL A 114 1.25 -11.07 10.69
CA VAL A 114 1.45 -9.78 10.04
C VAL A 114 1.78 -8.65 11.01
N ALA A 115 2.59 -7.71 10.55
CA ALA A 115 2.91 -6.48 11.25
C ALA A 115 2.70 -5.26 10.33
N TYR A 116 2.64 -4.07 10.94
CA TYR A 116 2.33 -2.82 10.26
C TYR A 116 3.49 -1.83 10.41
N VAL A 117 3.81 -1.15 9.32
CA VAL A 117 4.89 -0.16 9.24
C VAL A 117 4.30 1.19 8.88
N ASN A 118 4.70 2.20 9.68
CA ASN A 118 4.63 3.60 9.27
C ASN A 118 5.90 3.91 8.47
N PRO A 119 5.79 4.24 7.17
CA PRO A 119 6.95 4.46 6.32
C PRO A 119 7.75 5.70 6.74
N SER A 120 9.07 5.67 6.52
CA SER A 120 9.99 6.76 6.87
C SER A 120 9.73 8.07 6.10
N GLU A 121 9.21 7.95 4.88
CA GLU A 121 8.80 9.07 4.03
C GLU A 121 7.48 9.72 4.49
N GLY A 122 6.84 9.19 5.53
CA GLY A 122 5.56 9.66 6.04
C GLY A 122 4.38 8.80 5.58
N ALA A 123 3.23 9.04 6.20
CA ALA A 123 2.01 8.30 5.94
C ALA A 123 0.88 9.26 5.56
N LEU A 124 0.11 8.88 4.56
CA LEU A 124 -1.14 9.56 4.25
C LEU A 124 -2.17 9.31 5.36
N ALA A 125 -2.88 10.37 5.73
CA ALA A 125 -4.02 10.35 6.63
C ALA A 125 -5.22 10.98 5.92
N TRP A 126 -6.43 10.53 6.26
CA TRP A 126 -7.68 11.09 5.77
C TRP A 126 -8.56 11.47 6.96
N LEU A 127 -9.53 12.33 6.69
CA LEU A 127 -10.53 12.76 7.65
C LEU A 127 -11.89 12.56 7.00
N ASP A 128 -12.63 11.57 7.51
CA ASP A 128 -13.97 11.27 7.06
C ASP A 128 -14.94 12.29 7.66
N ASN A 129 -15.77 12.90 6.81
CA ASN A 129 -16.75 13.90 7.21
C ASN A 129 -18.15 13.47 6.81
N TRP A 130 -19.13 13.85 7.64
CA TRP A 130 -20.54 13.69 7.35
C TRP A 130 -21.06 14.96 6.69
N VAL A 131 -21.83 14.80 5.61
CA VAL A 131 -22.49 15.91 4.92
C VAL A 131 -23.96 15.58 4.70
N ILE A 132 -24.82 16.60 4.71
CA ILE A 132 -26.24 16.45 4.38
C ILE A 132 -26.38 16.59 2.85
N SER A 133 -27.00 15.61 2.19
CA SER A 133 -27.30 15.70 0.76
C SER A 133 -28.33 16.81 0.49
N LYS A 134 -28.24 17.43 -0.69
CA LYS A 134 -29.24 18.41 -1.14
C LYS A 134 -30.58 17.75 -1.46
#